data_AF-W7L006-F1
#
_entry.id   AF-W7L006-F1
#
_cell.length_a   1.000
_cell.length_b   1.000
_cell.length_c   1.000
_cell.angle_alpha   90.00
_cell.angle_beta   90.00
_cell.angle_gamma   90.00
#
_symmetry.space_group_name_H-M   'P 1'
#
loop_
_entity.id
_entity.type
_entity.pdbx_description
1 polymer ?
#
loop_
_entity_poly.entity_id
_entity_poly.type
_entity_poly.pdbx_seq_one_letter_code
_entity_poly.pdbx_strand_id
1 'polypeptide(L)'
;MNEKLKEQLDGLLEKYTELLIGETSPELKEKVEAWVLYSFIAKSMPPLAKHWNESYPDAKEEMKTLIAEIKKLNEEMRSKKK
;
A
#
# COMPACT_ATOMS: atom_id res chain seq x y z
N MET A 1 -17.50 -9.57 -8.02
CA MET A 1 -16.85 -8.59 -8.93
C MET A 1 -16.80 -9.21 -10.32
N ASN A 2 -17.29 -8.53 -11.35
CA ASN A 2 -17.13 -9.03 -12.73
C ASN A 2 -15.69 -8.78 -13.22
N GLU A 3 -15.24 -9.51 -14.23
CA GLU A 3 -13.85 -9.43 -14.73
C GLU A 3 -13.48 -8.02 -15.19
N LYS A 4 -14.39 -7.32 -15.88
CA LYS A 4 -14.18 -5.93 -16.29
C LYS A 4 -13.87 -5.00 -15.12
N LEU A 5 -14.58 -5.13 -14.00
CA LEU A 5 -14.34 -4.31 -12.82
C LEU A 5 -13.00 -4.68 -12.15
N LYS A 6 -12.59 -5.97 -12.17
CA LYS A 6 -11.27 -6.37 -11.65
C LYS A 6 -10.15 -5.70 -12.45
N GLU A 7 -10.20 -5.76 -13.77
CA GLU A 7 -9.22 -5.14 -14.66
C GLU A 7 -9.14 -3.62 -14.46
N GLN A 8 -10.30 -2.97 -14.32
CA GLN A 8 -10.35 -1.52 -14.09
C GLN A 8 -9.76 -1.11 -12.73
N LEU A 9 -9.98 -1.91 -11.67
CA LEU A 9 -9.36 -1.67 -10.37
C LEU A 9 -7.86 -1.95 -10.38
N ASP A 10 -7.42 -2.97 -11.12
CA ASP A 10 -6.01 -3.28 -11.29
C ASP A 10 -5.27 -2.11 -11.96
N GLY A 11 -5.83 -1.58 -13.05
CA GLY A 11 -5.28 -0.39 -13.72
C GLY A 11 -5.30 0.87 -12.87
N LEU A 12 -6.31 1.04 -11.99
CA LEU A 12 -6.33 2.13 -11.02
C LEU A 12 -5.16 2.02 -10.03
N LEU A 13 -4.93 0.81 -9.49
CA LEU A 13 -3.87 0.56 -8.52
C LEU A 13 -2.48 0.69 -9.16
N GLU A 14 -2.33 0.22 -10.40
CA GLU A 14 -1.10 0.40 -11.20
C GLU A 14 -0.80 1.89 -11.39
N LYS A 15 -1.78 2.68 -11.84
CA LYS A 15 -1.58 4.13 -12.04
C LYS A 15 -1.33 4.86 -10.72
N TYR A 16 -2.00 4.47 -9.65
CA TYR A 16 -1.78 5.03 -8.32
C TYR A 16 -0.34 4.77 -7.83
N THR A 17 0.17 3.55 -8.04
CA THR A 17 1.55 3.16 -7.71
C THR A 17 2.55 3.99 -8.49
N GLU A 18 2.39 4.11 -9.82
CA GLU A 18 3.24 4.94 -10.67
C GLU A 18 3.22 6.41 -10.23
N LEU A 19 2.06 6.98 -9.92
CA LEU A 19 1.95 8.37 -9.48
C LEU A 19 2.51 8.60 -8.07
N LEU A 20 2.57 7.58 -7.23
CA LEU A 20 3.07 7.65 -5.86
C LEU A 20 4.59 7.50 -5.79
N ILE A 21 5.16 6.55 -6.54
CA ILE A 21 6.56 6.12 -6.45
C ILE A 21 7.38 6.54 -7.67
N GLY A 22 6.72 6.91 -8.77
CA GLY A 22 7.37 7.33 -10.02
C GLY A 22 7.65 6.19 -11.00
N GLU A 23 7.46 4.95 -10.56
CA GLU A 23 7.54 3.73 -11.35
C GLU A 23 6.50 2.72 -10.86
N THR A 24 6.28 1.67 -11.64
CA THR A 24 5.37 0.58 -11.28
C THR A 24 6.00 -0.76 -11.63
N SER A 25 5.77 -1.74 -10.77
CA SER A 25 6.10 -3.15 -10.98
C SER A 25 5.07 -4.01 -10.24
N PRO A 26 4.92 -5.30 -10.57
CA PRO A 26 4.02 -6.19 -9.83
C PRO A 26 4.28 -6.17 -8.33
N GLU A 27 5.55 -6.17 -7.91
CA GLU A 27 5.96 -6.11 -6.51
C GLU A 27 5.58 -4.78 -5.84
N LEU A 28 5.84 -3.64 -6.51
CA LEU A 28 5.49 -2.33 -5.98
C LEU A 28 3.97 -2.16 -5.84
N LYS A 29 3.22 -2.69 -6.82
CA LYS A 29 1.75 -2.68 -6.80
C LYS A 29 1.22 -3.46 -5.61
N GLU A 30 1.76 -4.65 -5.35
CA GLU A 30 1.40 -5.49 -4.20
C GLU A 30 1.70 -4.82 -2.85
N LYS A 31 2.89 -4.18 -2.73
CA LYS A 31 3.24 -3.41 -1.52
C LYS A 31 2.26 -2.25 -1.29
N VAL A 32 1.94 -1.50 -2.34
CA VAL A 32 1.00 -0.37 -2.26
C VAL A 32 -0.41 -0.86 -1.93
N GLU A 33 -0.85 -1.98 -2.48
CA GLU A 33 -2.14 -2.61 -2.16
C GLU A 33 -2.23 -2.97 -0.67
N ALA A 34 -1.24 -3.69 -0.16
CA ALA A 34 -1.16 -4.09 1.24
C ALA A 34 -1.19 -2.87 2.17
N TRP A 35 -0.43 -1.82 1.83
CA TRP A 35 -0.43 -0.57 2.58
C TRP A 35 -1.79 0.13 2.58
N VAL A 36 -2.43 0.28 1.42
CA VAL A 36 -3.73 0.95 1.30
C VAL A 36 -4.80 0.18 2.07
N LEU A 37 -4.83 -1.14 1.93
CA LEU A 37 -5.77 -2.02 2.63
C LEU A 37 -5.59 -1.92 4.15
N TYR A 38 -4.36 -2.12 4.63
CA TYR A 38 -4.05 -2.03 6.06
C TYR A 38 -4.39 -0.65 6.62
N SER A 39 -4.01 0.42 5.92
CA SER A 39 -4.28 1.80 6.37
C SER A 39 -5.77 2.11 6.42
N PHE A 40 -6.54 1.64 5.43
CA PHE A 40 -7.98 1.80 5.40
C PHE A 40 -8.65 1.07 6.56
N ILE A 41 -8.28 -0.18 6.83
CA ILE A 41 -8.82 -0.96 7.96
C ILE A 41 -8.42 -0.31 9.29
N ALA A 42 -7.15 0.08 9.46
CA ALA A 42 -6.69 0.73 10.69
C ALA A 42 -7.42 2.04 10.98
N LYS A 43 -7.81 2.79 9.94
CA LYS A 43 -8.59 4.03 10.07
C LYS A 43 -10.08 3.76 10.31
N SER A 44 -10.67 2.83 9.56
CA SER A 44 -12.12 2.56 9.58
C SER A 44 -12.56 1.68 10.75
N MET A 45 -11.69 0.78 11.21
CA MET A 45 -11.95 -0.15 12.30
C MET A 45 -10.71 -0.35 13.19
N PRO A 46 -10.34 0.67 13.98
CA PRO A 46 -9.15 0.60 14.84
C PRO A 46 -9.11 -0.61 15.80
N PRO A 47 -10.23 -1.06 16.41
CA PRO A 47 -10.21 -2.26 17.27
C PRO A 47 -9.77 -3.53 16.52
N LEU A 48 -10.17 -3.69 15.26
CA LEU A 48 -9.78 -4.85 14.45
C LEU A 48 -8.29 -4.81 14.10
N ALA A 49 -7.79 -3.66 13.64
CA ALA A 49 -6.37 -3.50 13.37
C ALA A 49 -5.52 -3.71 14.62
N LYS A 50 -5.98 -3.25 15.80
CA LYS A 50 -5.33 -3.51 17.07
C LYS A 50 -5.28 -5.01 17.39
N HIS A 51 -6.40 -5.71 17.28
CA HIS A 51 -6.47 -7.14 17.53
C HIS A 51 -5.56 -7.94 16.57
N TRP A 52 -5.55 -7.59 15.29
CA TRP A 52 -4.67 -8.20 14.30
C TRP A 52 -3.18 -7.95 14.64
N ASN A 53 -2.82 -6.73 15.01
CA ASN A 53 -1.47 -6.35 15.42
C ASN A 53 -0.99 -7.08 16.70
N GLU A 54 -1.90 -7.39 17.62
CA GLU A 54 -1.60 -8.17 18.83
C GLU A 54 -1.46 -9.66 18.53
N SER A 55 -2.24 -10.16 17.56
CA SER A 55 -2.22 -11.57 17.14
C SER A 55 -1.00 -11.89 16.26
N TYR A 56 -0.51 -10.92 15.49
CA TYR A 56 0.58 -11.06 14.52
C TYR A 56 1.62 -9.95 14.71
N PRO A 57 2.43 -9.99 15.79
CA PRO A 57 3.42 -8.95 16.07
C PRO A 57 4.49 -8.82 14.97
N ASP A 58 4.91 -9.94 14.36
CA ASP A 58 5.90 -9.92 13.28
C ASP A 58 5.34 -9.24 12.02
N ALA A 59 4.10 -9.58 11.63
CA ALA A 59 3.41 -8.97 10.49
C ALA A 59 3.18 -7.47 10.70
N LYS A 60 2.96 -7.02 11.94
CA LYS A 60 2.90 -5.60 12.28
C LYS A 60 4.24 -4.90 12.03
N GLU A 61 5.36 -5.50 12.41
CA GLU A 61 6.69 -4.93 12.16
C GLU A 61 7.04 -4.92 10.66
N GLU A 62 6.65 -5.97 9.92
CA GLU A 62 6.78 -6.00 8.46
C GLU A 62 5.95 -4.88 7.80
N MET A 63 4.71 -4.66 8.24
CA MET A 63 3.90 -3.54 7.74
C MET A 63 4.52 -2.17 8.03
N LYS A 64 5.16 -1.98 9.19
CA LYS A 64 5.90 -0.73 9.46
C LYS A 64 7.06 -0.54 8.49
N THR A 65 7.81 -1.61 8.22
CA THR A 65 8.94 -1.61 7.28
C THR A 65 8.46 -1.26 5.88
N LEU A 66 7.40 -1.92 5.42
CA LEU A 66 6.76 -1.66 4.12
C LEU A 66 6.28 -0.21 4.01
N ILE A 67 5.63 0.33 5.03
CA ILE A 67 5.18 1.74 5.04
C ILE A 67 6.36 2.70 4.96
N ALA A 68 7.46 2.41 5.66
CA ALA A 68 8.67 3.22 5.63
C ALA A 68 9.33 3.20 4.23
N GLU A 69 9.37 2.03 3.59
CA GLU A 69 9.86 1.86 2.22
C GLU A 69 9.04 2.70 1.22
N ILE A 70 7.70 2.60 1.25
CA ILE A 70 6.81 3.39 0.37
C ILE A 70 7.02 4.89 0.58
N LYS A 71 7.16 5.35 1.83
CA LYS A 71 7.42 6.77 2.13
C LYS A 71 8.74 7.24 1.54
N LYS A 72 9.81 6.46 1.71
CA LYS A 72 11.12 6.77 1.15
C LYS A 72 11.07 6.89 -0.37
N LEU A 73 10.45 5.92 -1.05
CA LEU A 73 10.31 5.93 -2.51
C LEU A 73 9.50 7.15 -3.02
N ASN A 74 8.41 7.50 -2.34
CA ASN A 74 7.63 8.69 -2.66
C ASN A 74 8.42 10.00 -2.45
N GLU A 75 9.21 10.09 -1.39
CA GLU A 75 10.10 11.24 -1.14
C GLU A 75 11.18 11.38 -2.21
N GLU A 76 11.79 10.26 -2.64
CA GLU A 76 12.74 10.22 -3.75
C GLU A 76 12.08 10.69 -5.06
N MET A 77 10.86 10.23 -5.36
CA MET A 77 10.10 10.67 -6.52
C MET A 77 9.80 12.17 -6.49
N ARG A 78 9.30 12.67 -5.36
CA ARG A 78 8.99 14.10 -5.17
C ARG A 78 10.24 14.97 -5.32
N SER A 79 11.38 14.48 -4.86
CA SER A 79 12.67 15.17 -5.01
C SER A 79 13.12 15.23 -6.47
N LYS A 80 12.87 14.17 -7.27
CA LYS A 80 13.17 14.15 -8.72
C LYS A 80 12.28 15.06 -9.57
N LYS A 81 11.09 15.42 -9.08
CA LYS A 81 10.15 16.35 -9.74
C LYS A 81 10.40 17.82 -9.40
N LYS A 82 11.32 18.12 -8.49
CA LYS A 82 11.76 19.48 -8.14
C LYS A 82 12.90 19.93 -9.03
#